data_AF-A0A7G5BV32-F1
#
_entry.id   AF-A0A7G5BV32-F1
#
_cell.length_a   1.000
_cell.length_b   1.000
_cell.length_c   1.000
_cell.angle_alpha   90.00
_cell.angle_beta   90.00
_cell.angle_gamma   90.00
#
_symmetry.space_group_name_H-M   'P 1'
#
loop_
_entity.id
_entity.type
_entity.pdbx_description
1 polymer ?
#
loop_
_entity_poly.entity_id
_entity_poly.type
_entity_poly.pdbx_seq_one_letter_code
_entity_poly.pdbx_strand_id
1 'polypeptide(L)'
;MTGDIWQTAALGGAKLGYGSVTGEFLADGSISGAKLENGSVTGEHLADGSISGARLEYGSVTGEHLADGSIGGAKLENGSVTGEHLADGSISGARLEYGSVTGEHLADSSIGGAKLEYGSVTGEFLADGSISGAKLENGSVTGDIWQTAALAGRS
;
A
#
# COMPACT_ATOMS: atom_id res chain seq x y z
N MET A 1 -10.11 4.72 -74.57
CA MET A 1 -9.60 5.92 -73.87
C MET A 1 -9.97 5.78 -72.41
N THR A 2 -9.18 4.99 -71.69
CA THR A 2 -9.22 4.86 -70.23
C THR A 2 -8.50 6.07 -69.67
N GLY A 3 -9.23 7.17 -69.51
CA GLY A 3 -8.77 8.35 -68.79
C GLY A 3 -9.17 8.21 -67.34
N ASP A 4 -8.18 8.17 -66.46
CA ASP A 4 -8.34 8.01 -65.02
C ASP A 4 -9.37 9.00 -64.45
N ILE A 5 -10.48 8.46 -63.96
CA ILE A 5 -11.53 9.21 -63.26
C ILE A 5 -11.13 9.45 -61.78
N TRP A 6 -10.01 8.86 -61.34
CA TRP A 6 -9.41 9.04 -60.03
C TRP A 6 -8.35 10.14 -60.04
N GLN A 7 -8.65 11.25 -60.71
CA GLN A 7 -7.92 12.48 -60.47
C GLN A 7 -7.93 12.72 -58.96
N THR A 8 -6.76 12.99 -58.40
CA THR A 8 -6.43 13.14 -56.97
C THR A 8 -7.15 14.33 -56.33
N ALA A 9 -8.46 14.42 -56.48
CA ALA A 9 -9.31 15.33 -55.77
C ALA A 9 -9.41 14.78 -54.36
N ALA A 10 -8.78 15.47 -53.41
CA ALA A 10 -9.07 15.26 -52.00
C ALA A 10 -10.60 15.32 -51.84
N LEU A 11 -11.24 14.18 -51.53
CA LEU A 11 -12.63 14.17 -51.09
C LEU A 11 -12.65 14.89 -49.75
N GLY A 12 -12.89 16.20 -49.77
CA GLY A 12 -13.07 16.99 -48.55
C GLY A 12 -14.23 16.42 -47.74
N GLY A 13 -14.11 16.45 -46.40
CA GLY A 13 -15.02 15.77 -45.47
C GLY A 13 -16.52 16.03 -45.69
N ALA A 14 -16.88 17.15 -46.34
CA ALA A 14 -18.25 17.46 -46.75
C ALA A 14 -18.89 16.48 -47.76
N LYS A 15 -18.10 15.63 -48.44
CA LYS A 15 -18.60 14.61 -49.39
C LYS A 15 -18.76 13.22 -48.77
N LEU A 16 -18.35 13.04 -47.51
CA LEU A 16 -18.43 11.76 -46.80
C LEU A 16 -19.56 11.85 -45.77
N GLY A 17 -20.49 10.90 -45.83
CA GLY A 17 -21.56 10.77 -44.84
C GLY A 17 -21.06 10.06 -43.58
N TYR A 18 -21.76 10.22 -42.46
CA TYR A 18 -21.46 9.45 -41.25
C TYR A 18 -21.48 7.94 -41.56
N GLY A 19 -20.41 7.24 -41.20
CA GLY A 19 -20.25 5.81 -41.44
C GLY A 19 -19.94 5.41 -42.90
N SER A 20 -19.72 6.36 -43.81
CA SER A 20 -19.41 6.04 -45.22
C SER A 20 -18.00 5.48 -45.43
N VAL A 21 -17.13 5.58 -44.41
CA VAL A 21 -15.79 4.99 -44.41
C VAL A 21 -15.76 3.94 -43.31
N THR A 22 -15.86 2.67 -43.70
CA THR A 22 -15.65 1.51 -42.82
C THR A 22 -14.18 1.10 -42.84
N GLY A 23 -13.74 0.36 -41.81
CA GLY A 23 -12.34 -0.04 -41.66
C GLY A 23 -11.76 -0.85 -42.85
N GLU A 24 -12.61 -1.53 -43.63
CA GLU A 24 -12.22 -2.27 -44.83
C GLU A 24 -11.69 -1.38 -45.97
N PHE A 25 -12.02 -0.09 -45.97
CA PHE A 25 -11.52 0.88 -46.95
C PHE A 25 -10.22 1.56 -46.48
N LEU A 26 -9.74 1.25 -45.28
CA LEU A 26 -8.49 1.75 -44.74
C LEU A 26 -7.41 0.68 -44.89
N ALA A 27 -6.36 0.98 -45.65
CA ALA A 27 -5.19 0.12 -45.68
C ALA A 27 -4.53 0.07 -44.29
N ASP A 28 -3.94 -1.08 -43.95
CA ASP A 28 -3.21 -1.25 -42.69
C ASP A 28 -2.13 -0.18 -42.52
N GLY A 29 -2.09 0.47 -41.36
CA GLY A 29 -1.14 1.54 -41.06
C GLY A 29 -1.40 2.86 -41.80
N SER A 30 -2.49 2.99 -42.57
CA SER A 30 -2.83 4.23 -43.27
C SER A 30 -3.15 5.41 -42.35
N ILE A 31 -3.58 5.13 -41.10
CA ILE A 31 -3.79 6.13 -40.05
C ILE A 31 -2.57 6.13 -39.13
N SER A 32 -1.73 7.17 -39.24
CA SER A 32 -0.63 7.42 -38.31
C SER A 32 -1.05 8.42 -37.24
N GLY A 33 -0.34 8.45 -36.10
CA GLY A 33 -0.61 9.41 -35.03
C GLY A 33 -0.58 10.87 -35.49
N ALA A 34 0.23 11.21 -36.49
CA ALA A 34 0.29 12.55 -37.07
C ALA A 34 -0.99 12.97 -37.83
N LYS A 35 -1.86 12.02 -38.17
CA LYS A 35 -3.16 12.28 -38.80
C LYS A 35 -4.29 12.40 -37.78
N LEU A 36 -4.02 12.15 -36.50
CA LEU A 36 -4.98 12.28 -35.41
C LEU A 36 -4.77 13.62 -34.72
N GLU A 37 -5.83 14.40 -34.59
CA GLU A 37 -5.80 15.61 -33.78
C GLU A 37 -5.68 15.25 -32.29
N ASN A 38 -5.06 16.14 -31.50
CA ASN A 38 -4.95 15.93 -30.06
C ASN A 38 -6.34 15.79 -29.42
N GLY A 39 -6.53 14.73 -28.63
CA GLY A 39 -7.81 14.43 -27.98
C GLY A 39 -8.87 13.80 -28.89
N SER A 40 -8.57 13.54 -30.17
CA SER A 40 -9.50 12.85 -31.09
C SER A 40 -9.78 11.39 -30.71
N VAL A 41 -8.88 10.76 -29.94
CA VAL A 41 -9.06 9.42 -29.38
C VAL A 41 -9.26 9.54 -27.88
N THR A 42 -10.50 9.35 -27.45
CA THR A 42 -10.91 9.28 -26.04
C THR A 42 -11.10 7.81 -25.61
N GLY A 43 -11.32 7.58 -24.32
CA GLY A 43 -11.54 6.23 -23.77
C GLY A 43 -12.70 5.46 -24.42
N GLU A 44 -13.75 6.16 -24.89
CA GLU A 44 -14.90 5.51 -25.56
C GLU A 44 -14.55 4.89 -26.92
N HIS A 45 -13.44 5.32 -27.53
CA HIS A 45 -12.93 4.78 -28.79
C HIS A 45 -12.09 3.51 -28.59
N LEU A 46 -11.73 3.19 -27.34
CA LEU A 46 -10.91 2.04 -26.99
C LEU A 46 -11.82 0.91 -26.49
N ALA A 47 -11.71 -0.27 -27.11
CA ALA A 47 -12.36 -1.46 -26.57
C ALA A 47 -11.70 -1.87 -25.25
N ASP A 48 -12.47 -2.48 -24.35
CA ASP A 48 -11.97 -3.00 -23.08
C ASP A 48 -10.79 -3.96 -23.33
N GLY A 49 -9.67 -3.73 -22.64
CA GLY A 49 -8.45 -4.53 -22.77
C GLY A 49 -7.66 -4.33 -24.06
N SER A 50 -8.01 -3.37 -24.92
CA SER A 50 -7.29 -3.09 -26.17
C SER A 50 -5.87 -2.55 -25.96
N ILE A 51 -5.58 -2.00 -24.79
CA ILE A 51 -4.24 -1.55 -24.38
C ILE A 51 -3.62 -2.62 -23.47
N SER A 52 -2.61 -3.33 -23.99
CA SER A 52 -1.78 -4.21 -23.16
C SER A 52 -0.71 -3.41 -22.43
N GLY A 53 -0.30 -3.87 -21.25
CA GLY A 53 0.76 -3.22 -20.47
C GLY A 53 2.09 -3.09 -21.22
N ALA A 54 2.38 -3.99 -22.17
CA ALA A 54 3.56 -3.92 -23.04
C ALA A 54 3.58 -2.71 -24.00
N ARG A 55 2.43 -2.05 -24.18
CA ARG A 55 2.30 -0.82 -24.99
C ARG A 55 2.45 0.46 -24.16
N LEU A 56 2.54 0.34 -22.83
CA LEU A 56 2.76 1.46 -21.92
C LEU A 56 4.26 1.66 -21.72
N GLU A 57 4.72 2.89 -21.91
CA GLU A 57 6.09 3.25 -21.58
C GLU A 57 6.30 3.22 -20.05
N TYR A 58 7.52 2.91 -19.61
CA TYR A 58 7.86 2.93 -18.20
C TYR A 58 7.58 4.31 -17.59
N GLY A 59 6.82 4.35 -16.49
CA GLY A 59 6.44 5.60 -15.82
C GLY A 59 5.29 6.37 -16.46
N SER A 60 4.69 5.87 -17.55
CA SER A 60 3.51 6.51 -18.17
C SER A 60 2.25 6.48 -17.30
N VAL A 61 2.17 5.53 -16.36
CA VAL A 61 1.10 5.45 -15.36
C VAL A 61 1.66 5.93 -14.01
N THR A 62 1.35 7.17 -13.67
CA THR A 62 1.63 7.77 -12.35
C THR A 62 0.44 7.60 -11.40
N GLY A 63 0.63 7.92 -10.11
CA GLY A 63 -0.44 7.83 -9.11
C GLY A 63 -1.69 8.66 -9.43
N GLU A 64 -1.58 9.75 -10.19
CA GLU A 64 -2.72 10.59 -10.59
C GLU A 64 -3.67 9.88 -11.58
N HIS A 65 -3.17 8.84 -12.27
CA HIS A 65 -3.95 8.03 -13.19
C HIS A 65 -4.72 6.92 -12.48
N LEU A 66 -4.46 6.70 -11.18
CA LEU A 66 -5.09 5.65 -10.40
C LEU A 66 -6.24 6.24 -9.59
N ALA A 67 -7.44 5.68 -9.76
CA ALA A 67 -8.56 6.00 -8.88
C ALA A 67 -8.27 5.52 -7.45
N ASP A 68 -8.78 6.24 -6.46
CA ASP A 68 -8.66 5.85 -5.05
C ASP A 68 -9.19 4.43 -4.82
N GLY A 69 -8.36 3.59 -4.19
CA GLY A 69 -8.70 2.18 -3.92
C GLY A 69 -8.62 1.24 -5.12
N SER A 70 -8.19 1.71 -6.30
CA SER A 70 -8.07 0.86 -7.50
C SER A 70 -6.99 -0.23 -7.39
N ILE A 71 -6.02 -0.05 -6.49
CA ILE A 71 -4.99 -1.03 -6.16
C ILE A 71 -5.39 -1.77 -4.88
N GLY A 72 -5.97 -2.95 -5.03
CA GLY A 72 -6.24 -3.87 -3.92
C GLY A 72 -5.00 -4.68 -3.54
N GLY A 73 -4.96 -5.21 -2.31
CA GLY A 73 -3.82 -5.97 -1.79
C GLY A 73 -3.40 -7.17 -2.66
N ALA A 74 -4.34 -7.81 -3.36
CA ALA A 74 -4.04 -8.90 -4.29
C ALA A 74 -3.22 -8.49 -5.53
N LYS A 75 -3.13 -7.18 -5.81
CA LYS A 75 -2.30 -6.61 -6.89
C LYS A 75 -0.90 -6.23 -6.42
N LEU A 76 -0.62 -6.33 -5.12
CA LEU A 76 0.68 -6.04 -4.53
C LEU A 76 1.47 -7.34 -4.39
N GLU A 77 2.73 -7.31 -4.82
CA GLU A 77 3.64 -8.42 -4.58
C GLU A 77 4.03 -8.48 -3.10
N ASN A 78 4.30 -9.68 -2.59
CA ASN A 78 4.76 -9.84 -1.21
C ASN A 78 6.03 -9.04 -0.97
N GLY A 79 6.01 -8.18 0.05
CA GLY A 79 7.15 -7.31 0.39
C GLY A 79 7.25 -6.03 -0.42
N SER A 80 6.31 -5.75 -1.34
CA SER A 80 6.32 -4.50 -2.12
C SER A 80 6.04 -3.26 -1.25
N VAL A 81 5.36 -3.43 -0.10
CA VAL A 81 5.11 -2.37 0.88
C VAL A 81 6.07 -2.55 2.05
N THR A 82 7.12 -1.73 2.07
CA THR A 82 8.07 -1.60 3.18
C THR A 82 7.69 -0.44 4.11
N GLY A 83 8.35 -0.33 5.26
CA GLY A 83 8.11 0.76 6.22
C GLY A 83 8.28 2.17 5.62
N GLU A 84 9.14 2.35 4.62
CA GLU A 84 9.34 3.64 3.93
C GLU A 84 8.12 4.08 3.11
N HIS A 85 7.24 3.14 2.74
CA HIS A 85 5.99 3.43 2.04
C HIS A 85 4.87 3.86 2.99
N LEU A 86 5.08 3.73 4.30
CA LEU A 86 4.09 4.07 5.32
C LEU A 86 4.43 5.43 5.92
N ALA A 87 3.47 6.34 5.92
CA ALA A 87 3.63 7.60 6.64
C ALA A 87 3.72 7.33 8.16
N ASP A 88 4.50 8.16 8.86
CA ASP A 88 4.62 8.10 10.31
C ASP A 88 3.24 8.15 10.97
N GLY A 89 2.95 7.18 11.85
CA GLY A 89 1.67 7.08 12.55
C GLY A 89 0.49 6.58 11.70
N SER A 90 0.70 6.16 10.45
CA SER A 90 -0.37 5.64 9.57
C SER A 90 -0.98 4.32 10.05
N ILE A 91 -0.25 3.56 10.88
CA ILE A 91 -0.76 2.35 11.54
C ILE A 91 -1.11 2.69 12.99
N SER A 92 -2.42 2.77 13.27
CA SER A 92 -2.92 2.85 14.64
C SER A 92 -3.08 1.44 15.23
N GLY A 93 -3.02 1.34 16.56
CA GLY A 93 -3.22 0.05 17.25
C GLY A 93 -4.56 -0.62 16.92
N ALA A 94 -5.59 0.16 16.59
CA ALA A 94 -6.90 -0.36 16.16
C ALA A 94 -6.87 -1.08 14.78
N ARG A 95 -5.81 -0.89 13.99
CA ARG A 95 -5.59 -1.57 12.71
C ARG A 95 -4.79 -2.86 12.85
N LEU A 96 -4.27 -3.14 14.05
CA LEU A 96 -3.53 -4.35 14.35
C LEU A 96 -4.49 -5.41 14.90
N GLU A 97 -4.41 -6.62 14.37
CA GLU A 97 -5.15 -7.75 14.90
C GLU A 97 -4.58 -8.17 16.26
N TYR A 98 -5.42 -8.70 17.13
CA TYR A 98 -4.96 -9.20 18.42
C TYR A 98 -3.89 -10.29 18.24
N GLY A 99 -2.74 -10.10 18.88
CA GLY A 99 -1.60 -11.02 18.77
C GLY A 99 -0.72 -10.82 17.54
N SER A 100 -0.99 -9.84 16.67
CA SER A 100 -0.15 -9.57 15.49
C SER A 100 1.23 -9.02 15.87
N VAL A 101 1.38 -8.45 17.06
CA VAL A 101 2.67 -7.98 17.61
C VAL A 101 3.10 -8.94 18.72
N THR A 102 4.17 -9.69 18.45
CA THR A 102 4.80 -10.61 19.41
C THR A 102 6.11 -10.03 19.93
N GLY A 103 6.73 -10.68 20.91
CA GLY A 103 8.03 -10.26 21.44
C GLY A 103 9.13 -10.20 20.36
N GLU A 104 9.07 -11.03 19.33
CA GLU A 104 10.03 -11.04 18.21
C GLU A 104 9.93 -9.77 17.34
N HIS A 105 8.79 -9.08 17.38
CA HIS A 105 8.59 -7.82 16.66
C HIS A 105 9.10 -6.60 17.45
N LEU A 106 9.51 -6.78 18.70
CA LEU A 106 9.99 -5.72 19.58
C LEU A 106 11.51 -5.77 19.65
N ALA A 107 12.16 -4.64 19.39
CA ALA A 107 13.59 -4.51 19.66
C ALA A 107 13.87 -4.62 21.17
N ASP A 108 15.05 -5.14 21.51
CA ASP A 108 15.51 -5.22 22.89
C ASP A 108 15.44 -3.85 23.57
N SER A 109 14.93 -3.82 24.80
CA SER A 109 14.76 -2.58 25.58
C SER A 109 13.82 -1.53 24.97
N SER A 110 13.02 -1.88 23.95
CA SER A 110 12.06 -0.94 23.34
C SER A 110 10.89 -0.57 24.26
N ILE A 111 10.59 -1.39 25.27
CA ILE A 111 9.55 -1.16 26.27
C ILE A 111 10.18 -0.57 27.55
N GLY A 112 10.12 0.75 27.68
CA GLY A 112 10.54 1.45 28.91
C GLY A 112 9.40 1.58 29.93
N GLY A 113 9.74 1.88 31.18
CA GLY A 113 8.75 1.97 32.27
C GLY A 113 7.63 3.00 32.03
N ALA A 114 7.88 4.07 31.28
CA ALA A 114 6.84 5.05 30.90
C ALA A 114 5.77 4.50 29.94
N LYS A 115 6.04 3.37 29.27
CA LYS A 115 5.09 2.67 28.40
C LYS A 115 4.26 1.63 29.14
N LEU A 116 4.57 1.37 30.41
CA LEU A 116 3.86 0.43 31.27
C LEU A 116 2.90 1.22 32.16
N GLU A 117 1.62 0.89 32.09
CA GLU A 117 0.63 1.43 33.01
C GLU A 117 0.85 0.88 34.43
N TYR A 118 0.47 1.65 35.44
CA TYR A 118 0.57 1.20 36.83
C TYR A 118 -0.25 -0.08 37.04
N GLY A 119 0.38 -1.13 37.58
CA GLY A 119 -0.24 -2.42 37.79
C GLY A 119 -0.31 -3.34 36.56
N SER A 120 0.23 -2.92 35.41
CA SER A 120 0.28 -3.76 34.19
C SER A 120 1.20 -4.98 34.34
N VAL A 121 2.18 -4.93 35.25
CA VAL A 121 3.07 -6.06 35.57
C VAL A 121 2.64 -6.64 36.92
N THR A 122 1.88 -7.73 36.87
CA THR A 122 1.49 -8.53 38.05
C THR A 122 2.56 -9.60 38.35
N GLY A 123 2.52 -10.17 39.56
CA GLY A 123 3.51 -11.15 40.03
C GLY A 123 3.60 -12.42 39.17
N GLU A 124 2.54 -12.78 38.44
CA GLU A 124 2.54 -13.93 37.54
C GLU A 124 3.45 -13.76 36.32
N PHE A 125 3.78 -12.51 35.96
CA PHE A 125 4.72 -12.19 34.88
C PHE A 125 6.17 -12.08 35.35
N LEU A 126 6.42 -12.21 36.65
CA LEU A 126 7.74 -12.15 37.25
C LEU A 126 8.21 -13.54 37.64
N ALA A 127 9.34 -13.98 37.08
CA ALA A 127 9.97 -15.21 37.52
C ALA A 127 10.48 -15.08 38.97
N ASP A 128 10.42 -16.17 39.73
CA ASP A 128 10.96 -16.22 41.09
C ASP A 128 12.43 -15.78 41.11
N GLY A 129 12.77 -14.85 42.02
CA GLY A 129 14.12 -14.29 42.14
C GLY A 129 14.53 -13.28 41.05
N SER A 130 13.65 -12.93 40.11
CA SER A 130 13.95 -11.92 39.07
C SER A 130 14.14 -10.50 39.62
N ILE A 131 13.56 -10.20 40.78
CA ILE A 131 13.69 -8.92 41.50
C ILE A 131 14.68 -9.09 42.65
N SER A 132 15.80 -8.38 42.57
CA SER A 132 16.78 -8.31 43.65
C SER A 132 16.58 -7.06 44.50
N GLY A 133 17.02 -7.07 45.76
CA GLY A 133 16.91 -5.91 46.66
C GLY A 133 17.59 -4.65 46.12
N ALA A 134 18.60 -4.79 45.24
CA ALA A 134 19.24 -3.66 44.57
C ALA A 134 18.35 -2.97 43.51
N LYS A 135 17.30 -3.65 43.03
CA LYS A 135 16.29 -3.10 42.10
C LYS A 135 15.13 -2.42 42.82
N LEU A 136 15.10 -2.46 44.15
CA LEU A 136 14.02 -1.93 44.98
C LEU A 136 14.52 -0.71 45.75
N GLU A 137 13.80 0.39 45.66
CA GLU A 137 14.06 1.55 46.50
C GLU A 137 13.68 1.28 47.95
N ASN A 138 14.37 1.91 48.90
CA ASN A 138 14.10 1.74 50.31
C ASN A 138 12.66 2.22 50.64
N GLY A 139 11.84 1.33 51.20
CA GLY A 139 10.42 1.60 51.46
C GLY A 139 9.46 1.38 50.28
N SER A 140 9.95 0.91 49.11
CA SER A 140 9.10 0.58 47.96
C SER A 140 8.23 -0.66 48.18
N VAL A 141 8.65 -1.57 49.07
CA VAL A 141 7.87 -2.74 49.46
C VAL A 141 7.05 -2.38 50.70
N THR A 142 5.74 -2.23 50.51
CA THR A 142 4.77 -2.02 51.59
C THR A 142 3.90 -3.27 51.70
N GLY A 143 4.28 -4.20 52.59
CA GLY A 143 3.54 -5.44 52.78
C GLY A 143 4.15 -6.35 53.86
N ASP A 144 3.30 -7.20 54.44
CA ASP A 144 3.53 -8.05 55.63
C ASP A 144 4.58 -9.16 55.48
N ILE A 145 5.38 -9.12 54.41
CA ILE A 145 6.35 -10.16 54.02
C ILE A 145 7.41 -10.41 55.11
N TRP A 146 7.67 -9.42 55.98
CA TRP A 146 8.69 -9.52 57.02
C TRP A 146 8.25 -10.22 58.31
N GLN A 147 6.97 -10.55 58.51
CA GLN A 147 6.56 -11.15 59.81
C GLN A 147 7.04 -12.59 60.01
N THR A 148 7.35 -13.34 58.94
CA THR A 148 7.71 -14.76 59.08
C THR A 148 9.21 -15.01 59.27
N ALA A 149 10.09 -14.09 58.86
CA ALA A 149 11.55 -14.28 58.96
C ALA A 149 12.15 -13.76 60.28
N ALA A 150 11.51 -12.81 60.96
CA ALA A 150 12.07 -12.16 62.15
C ALA A 150 11.92 -12.98 63.46
N LEU A 151 11.10 -14.04 63.49
CA LEU A 151 10.88 -14.87 64.69
C LEU A 151 11.70 -16.17 64.75
N ALA A 152 12.42 -16.56 63.70
CA ALA A 152 13.21 -17.81 63.68
C ALA A 152 14.64 -17.67 64.24
N GLY A 153 15.09 -16.45 64.56
CA GLY A 153 16.47 -16.16 64.99
C GLY A 153 16.65 -15.79 66.46
N ARG A 154 15.59 -15.87 67.29
CA ARG A 154 15.68 -15.63 68.74
C ARG A 154 15.15 -16.84 69.53
N SER A 155 15.95 -17.90 69.57
CA SER A 155 15.97 -18.87 70.66
C SER A 155 17.35 -19.51 70.73
#